data_AF-A0A8H4XSN7-F1
#
_entry.id   AF-A0A8H4XSN7-F1
#
_cell.length_a   1.000
_cell.length_b   1.000
_cell.length_c   1.000
_cell.angle_alpha   90.00
_cell.angle_beta   90.00
_cell.angle_gamma   90.00
#
_symmetry.space_group_name_H-M   'P 1'
#
loop_
_entity.id
_entity.type
_entity.pdbx_description
1 polymer ?
#
loop_
_entity_poly.entity_id
_entity_poly.type
_entity_poly.pdbx_seq_one_letter_code
_entity_poly.pdbx_strand_id
1 'polypeptide(L)'
;MSQLENGHTNGFGDSTFSTETVPSATRFSDIPSAIDIPASTFDSEVEVSLEELPDDPTELCTLLENEKAAKNFWVIISLAYAKQNQLDHAIEILQKGLASVAHG
;
A
#
# COMPACT_ATOMS: atom_id res chain seq x y z
N MET A 1 14.11 -40.59 -3.22
CA MET A 1 14.38 -39.15 -3.08
C MET A 1 13.37 -38.43 -3.95
N SER A 2 12.36 -37.79 -3.36
CA SER A 2 11.30 -37.12 -4.11
C SER A 2 11.78 -35.72 -4.52
N GLN A 3 11.80 -35.47 -5.82
CA GLN A 3 11.90 -34.12 -6.38
C GLN A 3 10.52 -33.47 -6.28
N LEU A 4 10.42 -32.37 -5.53
CA LEU A 4 9.26 -31.49 -5.51
C LEU A 4 9.55 -30.40 -6.55
N GLU A 5 8.98 -30.56 -7.74
CA GLU A 5 9.05 -29.59 -8.83
C GLU A 5 7.97 -28.52 -8.61
N ASN A 6 8.39 -27.32 -8.21
CA ASN A 6 7.50 -26.16 -8.08
C ASN A 6 7.20 -25.60 -9.48
N GLY A 7 6.16 -26.12 -10.11
CA GLY A 7 5.60 -25.55 -11.35
C GLY A 7 4.58 -24.45 -11.06
N HIS A 8 5.01 -23.19 -11.03
CA HIS A 8 4.12 -22.05 -11.29
C HIS A 8 4.55 -21.38 -12.59
N THR A 9 3.99 -21.89 -13.68
CA THR A 9 4.05 -21.28 -15.01
C THR A 9 3.05 -20.12 -15.05
N ASN A 10 3.53 -18.91 -15.35
CA ASN A 10 2.67 -17.78 -15.69
C ASN A 10 2.13 -18.03 -17.11
N GLY A 11 0.92 -18.57 -17.18
CA GLY A 11 0.23 -18.87 -18.43
C GLY A 11 -0.15 -17.60 -19.18
N PHE A 12 0.50 -17.40 -20.33
CA PHE A 12 0.13 -16.48 -21.41
C PHE A 12 -0.71 -17.26 -22.43
N GLY A 13 -1.71 -16.63 -23.06
CA GLY A 13 -2.25 -17.08 -24.36
C GLY A 13 -3.72 -17.51 -24.39
N ASP A 14 -4.52 -16.65 -25.02
CA ASP A 14 -5.66 -16.91 -25.90
C ASP A 14 -6.23 -18.35 -25.99
N SER A 15 -7.47 -18.55 -25.54
CA SER A 15 -8.53 -19.28 -26.27
C SER A 15 -9.79 -19.49 -25.42
N THR A 16 -10.86 -18.78 -25.80
CA THR A 16 -12.26 -19.26 -25.82
C THR A 16 -12.74 -20.16 -24.67
N PHE A 17 -12.92 -19.60 -23.48
CA PHE A 17 -13.86 -20.15 -22.50
C PHE A 17 -14.69 -19.02 -21.88
N SER A 18 -16.00 -19.20 -21.95
CA SER A 18 -17.12 -18.43 -21.39
C SER A 18 -16.78 -17.19 -20.57
N THR A 19 -17.07 -16.04 -21.16
CA THR A 19 -17.15 -14.70 -20.58
C THR A 19 -18.18 -14.64 -19.43
N GLU A 20 -17.82 -15.11 -18.24
CA GLU A 20 -18.13 -14.33 -17.05
C GLU A 20 -17.01 -13.32 -16.92
N THR A 21 -17.26 -12.10 -17.41
CA THR A 21 -16.44 -10.92 -17.16
C THR A 21 -16.36 -10.71 -15.65
N VAL A 22 -15.45 -11.43 -14.99
CA VAL A 22 -14.83 -10.94 -13.77
C VAL A 22 -14.25 -9.58 -14.17
N PRO A 23 -14.70 -8.46 -13.59
CA PRO A 23 -14.07 -7.19 -13.87
C PRO A 23 -12.60 -7.39 -13.51
N SER A 24 -11.73 -7.30 -14.51
CA SER A 24 -10.29 -7.29 -14.34
C SER A 24 -9.95 -6.05 -13.53
N ALA A 25 -10.10 -6.13 -12.21
CA ALA A 25 -9.71 -5.06 -11.31
C ALA A 25 -8.21 -4.84 -11.54
N THR A 26 -7.87 -3.74 -12.19
CA THR A 26 -6.50 -3.37 -12.45
C THR A 26 -5.81 -3.23 -11.09
N ARG A 27 -4.68 -3.94 -10.89
CA ARG A 27 -3.91 -3.85 -9.64
C ARG A 27 -3.67 -2.37 -9.30
N PHE A 28 -3.90 -2.01 -8.04
CA PHE A 28 -3.72 -0.65 -7.52
C PHE A 28 -4.70 0.42 -8.03
N SER A 29 -5.80 0.06 -8.70
CA SER A 29 -6.84 1.01 -9.14
C SER A 29 -7.51 1.76 -7.98
N ASP A 30 -7.50 1.17 -6.79
CA ASP A 30 -8.18 1.71 -5.61
C ASP A 30 -7.30 2.67 -4.78
N ILE A 31 -6.04 2.88 -5.18
CA ILE A 31 -5.15 3.82 -4.50
C ILE A 31 -5.42 5.23 -5.05
N PRO A 32 -5.86 6.19 -4.21
CA PRO A 32 -6.06 7.58 -4.65
C PRO A 32 -4.73 8.27 -4.96
N SER A 33 -4.79 9.39 -5.67
CA SER A 33 -3.59 10.20 -5.98
C SER A 33 -3.06 10.96 -4.77
N ALA A 34 -3.93 11.34 -3.83
CA ALA A 34 -3.57 12.02 -2.58
C ALA A 34 -4.53 11.62 -1.46
N ILE A 35 -4.13 11.87 -0.22
CA ILE A 35 -4.94 11.65 0.99
C ILE A 35 -4.77 12.82 1.96
N ASP A 36 -5.82 13.09 2.72
CA ASP A 36 -5.84 14.09 3.78
C ASP A 36 -5.73 13.40 5.14
N ILE A 37 -4.66 13.70 5.88
CA ILE A 37 -4.43 13.18 7.23
C ILE A 37 -4.87 14.25 8.24
N PRO A 38 -5.84 13.96 9.12
CA PRO A 38 -6.28 14.93 10.11
C PRO A 38 -5.16 15.22 11.12
N ALA A 39 -4.85 16.50 11.33
CA ALA A 39 -3.89 16.94 12.34
C ALA A 39 -4.59 17.18 13.67
N SER A 40 -4.04 16.60 14.73
CA SER A 40 -4.53 16.63 16.12
C SER A 40 -4.43 18.01 16.77
N THR A 41 -3.60 18.91 16.24
CA THR A 41 -3.22 20.15 16.92
C THR A 41 -3.88 21.43 16.39
N PHE A 42 -4.32 21.45 15.13
CA PHE A 42 -4.74 22.70 14.47
C PHE A 42 -6.07 22.64 13.71
N ASP A 43 -6.93 21.65 13.98
CA ASP A 43 -8.22 21.46 13.28
C ASP A 43 -8.04 21.59 11.74
N SER A 44 -6.92 21.07 11.26
CA SER A 44 -6.43 21.20 9.89
C SER A 44 -6.02 19.83 9.38
N GLU A 45 -5.97 19.66 8.07
CA GLU A 45 -5.58 18.41 7.41
C GLU A 45 -4.23 18.59 6.71
N VAL A 46 -3.40 17.55 6.72
CA VAL A 46 -2.14 17.49 5.98
C VAL A 46 -2.37 16.64 4.75
N GLU A 47 -2.35 17.29 3.59
CA GLU A 47 -2.46 16.63 2.29
C GLU A 47 -1.13 15.93 1.95
N VAL A 48 -1.20 14.66 1.58
CA VAL A 48 -0.05 13.85 1.16
C VAL A 48 -0.29 13.31 -0.24
N SER A 49 0.61 13.63 -1.17
CA SER A 49 0.64 13.04 -2.51
C SER A 49 1.15 11.60 -2.46
N LEU A 50 0.43 10.68 -3.10
CA LEU A 50 0.79 9.26 -3.24
C LEU A 50 1.37 8.92 -4.61
N GLU A 51 1.44 9.91 -5.51
CA GLU A 51 2.05 9.78 -6.84
C GLU A 51 3.54 10.14 -6.82
N GLU A 52 3.93 11.11 -6.00
CA GLU A 52 5.31 11.58 -5.84
C GLU A 52 5.77 11.36 -4.40
N LEU A 53 6.04 10.10 -4.07
CA LEU A 53 6.49 9.72 -2.72
C LEU A 53 7.99 9.94 -2.57
N PRO A 54 8.46 10.39 -1.39
CA PRO A 54 9.88 10.47 -1.11
C PRO A 54 10.51 9.07 -1.10
N ASP A 55 11.78 8.97 -1.52
CA ASP A 55 12.53 7.71 -1.50
C ASP A 55 12.65 7.13 -0.08
N ASP A 56 12.72 7.99 0.94
CA ASP A 56 12.78 7.60 2.35
C ASP A 56 11.44 7.92 3.05
N PRO A 57 10.75 6.91 3.63
CA PRO A 57 9.44 7.10 4.24
C PRO A 57 9.48 7.62 5.70
N THR A 58 10.65 7.95 6.26
CA THR A 58 10.80 8.26 7.69
C THR A 58 9.95 9.44 8.14
N GLU A 59 9.92 10.52 7.36
CA GLU A 59 9.12 11.72 7.68
C GLU A 59 7.62 11.42 7.64
N LEU A 60 7.15 10.69 6.62
CA LEU A 60 5.76 10.25 6.52
C LEU A 60 5.36 9.37 7.70
N CYS A 61 6.23 8.43 8.08
CA CYS A 61 5.97 7.57 9.23
C CYS A 61 5.90 8.36 10.54
N THR A 62 6.77 9.37 10.70
CA THR A 62 6.78 10.24 11.87
C THR A 62 5.52 11.10 11.94
N LEU A 63 5.06 11.62 10.80
CA LEU A 63 3.79 12.34 10.69
C LEU A 63 2.62 11.45 11.16
N LEU A 64 2.51 10.24 10.61
CA LEU A 64 1.42 9.31 10.96
C LEU A 64 1.44 8.92 12.45
N GLU A 65 2.63 8.74 13.04
CA GLU A 65 2.79 8.45 14.47
C GLU A 65 2.36 9.64 15.35
N ASN A 66 2.83 10.84 15.03
CA ASN A 66 2.52 12.06 15.78
C ASN A 66 1.02 12.38 15.76
N GLU A 67 0.39 12.21 14.60
CA GLU A 67 -1.02 12.51 14.41
C GLU A 67 -1.96 11.35 14.80
N LYS A 68 -1.41 10.24 15.34
CA LYS A 68 -2.17 9.02 15.67
C LYS A 68 -3.07 8.58 14.52
N ALA A 69 -2.51 8.59 13.31
CA ALA A 69 -3.25 8.36 12.09
C ALA A 69 -3.94 6.98 12.12
N ALA A 70 -5.16 6.95 11.59
CA ALA A 70 -5.95 5.73 11.50
C ALA A 70 -5.28 4.67 10.61
N LYS A 71 -5.60 3.39 10.90
CA LYS A 71 -5.01 2.20 10.25
C LYS A 71 -5.07 2.24 8.72
N ASN A 72 -6.13 2.81 8.16
CA ASN A 72 -6.33 2.91 6.71
C ASN A 72 -5.21 3.73 6.03
N PHE A 73 -4.70 4.78 6.67
CA PHE A 73 -3.64 5.62 6.08
C PHE A 73 -2.33 4.85 5.94
N TRP A 74 -1.92 4.11 6.97
CA TRP A 74 -0.76 3.22 6.92
C TRP A 74 -0.85 2.23 5.76
N VAL A 75 -2.02 1.59 5.59
CA VAL A 75 -2.24 0.62 4.52
C VAL A 75 -2.19 1.28 3.14
N ILE A 76 -2.87 2.41 2.95
CA ILE A 76 -2.93 3.09 1.65
C ILE A 76 -1.53 3.60 1.24
N ILE A 77 -0.77 4.18 2.17
CA ILE A 77 0.58 4.67 1.91
C ILE A 77 1.52 3.51 1.57
N SER A 78 1.49 2.40 2.33
CA SER A 78 2.27 1.21 2.00
C SER A 78 1.94 0.66 0.60
N LEU A 79 0.66 0.65 0.23
CA LEU A 79 0.24 0.21 -1.10
C LEU A 79 0.74 1.17 -2.19
N ALA A 80 0.82 2.47 -1.91
CA ALA A 80 1.36 3.46 -2.85
C ALA A 80 2.87 3.27 -3.09
N TYR A 81 3.66 2.97 -2.04
CA TYR A 81 5.06 2.55 -2.20
C TYR A 81 5.20 1.25 -3.00
N ALA A 82 4.33 0.27 -2.73
CA ALA A 82 4.32 -0.99 -3.48
C ALA A 82 3.99 -0.79 -4.97
N LYS A 83 3.06 0.12 -5.29
CA LYS A 83 2.73 0.50 -6.68
C LYS A 83 3.94 1.07 -7.43
N GLN A 84 4.85 1.74 -6.71
CA GLN A 84 6.10 2.29 -7.25
C GLN A 84 7.29 1.29 -7.17
N ASN A 85 7.01 0.01 -6.92
CA ASN A 85 8.01 -1.07 -6.80
C ASN A 85 9.02 -0.87 -5.64
N GLN A 86 8.68 -0.04 -4.65
CA GLN A 86 9.46 0.17 -3.43
C GLN A 86 8.97 -0.74 -2.30
N LEU A 87 9.14 -2.06 -2.48
CA LEU A 87 8.54 -3.07 -1.61
C LEU A 87 9.13 -3.08 -0.19
N ASP A 88 10.43 -2.83 -0.03
CA ASP A 88 11.07 -2.80 1.28
C ASP A 88 10.49 -1.68 2.16
N HIS A 89 10.34 -0.47 1.59
CA HIS A 89 9.68 0.65 2.25
C HIS A 89 8.21 0.33 2.56
N ALA A 90 7.48 -0.28 1.62
CA ALA A 90 6.09 -0.67 1.86
C ALA A 90 5.94 -1.61 3.08
N ILE A 91 6.84 -2.59 3.20
CA ILE A 91 6.87 -3.53 4.33
C ILE A 91 7.23 -2.81 5.62
N GLU A 92 8.25 -1.96 5.61
CA GLU A 92 8.66 -1.18 6.77
C GLU A 92 7.53 -0.30 7.31
N ILE A 93 6.84 0.42 6.42
CA ILE A 93 5.69 1.27 6.79
C ILE A 93 4.58 0.42 7.44
N LEU A 94 4.28 -0.76 6.91
CA LEU A 94 3.29 -1.66 7.53
C LEU A 94 3.73 -2.12 8.92
N GLN A 95 5.02 -2.45 9.09
CA GLN A 95 5.55 -2.87 10.39
C GLN A 95 5.48 -1.74 11.43
N LYS A 96 5.86 -0.51 11.03
CA LYS A 96 5.73 0.68 11.88
C LYS A 96 4.27 0.98 12.21
N GLY A 97 3.36 0.91 11.23
CA GLY A 97 1.93 1.08 11.45
C GLY A 97 1.35 0.04 12.41
N LEU A 98 1.77 -1.21 12.30
CA LEU A 98 1.33 -2.28 13.21
C LEU A 98 1.79 -2.00 14.66
N ALA A 99 3.04 -1.55 14.83
CA ALA A 99 3.56 -1.15 16.13
C ALA A 99 2.85 0.09 16.68
N SER A 100 2.67 1.13 15.86
CA SER A 100 1.99 2.37 16.24
C SER A 100 0.57 2.12 16.76
N VAL A 101 -0.18 1.26 16.05
CA VAL A 101 -1.58 1.00 16.39
C VAL A 101 -1.74 0.00 17.54
N ALA A 102 -0.76 -0.86 17.81
CA ALA A 102 -0.77 -1.72 18.98
C ALA A 102 -0.65 -0.95 20.31
N HIS A 103 -0.13 0.29 20.27
CA HIS A 103 0.08 1.15 21.45
C HIS A 103 -0.95 2.28 21.57
N GLY A 104 -1.97 2.31 20.71
CA GLY A 104 -3.00 3.36 20.61
C GLY A 104 -4.33 2.99 21.29
#